data_AF-M0I0A8-F1
#
_entry.id   AF-M0I0A8-F1
#
_cell.length_a   1.000
_cell.length_b   1.000
_cell.length_c   1.000
_cell.angle_alpha   90.00
_cell.angle_beta   90.00
_cell.angle_gamma   90.00
#
_symmetry.space_group_name_H-M   'P 1'
#
loop_
_entity.id
_entity.type
_entity.pdbx_description
1 polymer ?
#
loop_
_entity_poly.entity_id
_entity_poly.type
_entity_poly.pdbx_seq_one_letter_code
_entity_poly.pdbx_strand_id
1 'polypeptide(L)' 'MQARSWTMVLFAFVIGLLVALGGYRLVVVGDVGDFARNVGIAVLLTVFSVVLVRNWESQGV' A
#
# COMPACT_ATOMS: atom_id res chain seq x y z
N MET A 1 7.08 18.47 8.51
CA MET A 1 7.88 17.58 7.62
C MET A 1 8.02 16.16 8.18
N GLN A 2 8.32 15.97 9.48
CA GLN A 2 8.46 14.63 10.10
C GLN A 2 7.22 13.74 9.94
N ALA A 3 6.02 14.26 10.21
CA ALA A 3 4.76 13.52 10.03
C ALA A 3 4.58 13.00 8.59
N ARG A 4 4.85 13.84 7.57
CA ARG A 4 4.81 13.46 6.14
C ARG A 4 5.71 12.26 5.84
N SER A 5 6.92 12.23 6.41
CA SER A 5 7.86 11.11 6.20
C SER A 5 7.37 9.81 6.82
N TRP A 6 6.82 9.87 8.04
CA TRP A 6 6.30 8.69 8.74
C TRP A 6 5.05 8.13 8.06
N THR A 7 4.19 8.99 7.51
CA THR A 7 3.01 8.54 6.75
C THR A 7 3.42 7.77 5.48
N MET A 8 4.46 8.21 4.75
CA MET A 8 4.97 7.49 3.58
C MET A 8 5.56 6.13 3.96
N VAL A 9 6.33 6.06 5.05
CA VAL A 9 6.88 4.80 5.58
C VAL A 9 5.76 3.84 5.96
N LEU A 10 4.70 4.34 6.61
CA LEU A 10 3.54 3.52 6.98
C LEU A 10 2.82 2.97 5.74
N PHE A 11 2.60 3.80 4.71
CA PHE A 11 2.00 3.33 3.45
C PHE A 11 2.86 2.25 2.80
N ALA A 12 4.16 2.47 2.66
CA ALA A 12 5.08 1.50 2.09
C ALA A 12 5.07 0.18 2.87
N PHE A 13 5.06 0.27 4.20
CA PHE A 13 4.99 -0.90 5.07
C PHE A 13 3.69 -1.69 4.88
N VAL A 14 2.53 -1.02 4.90
CA VAL A 14 1.22 -1.68 4.75
C VAL A 14 1.07 -2.29 3.37
N ILE A 15 1.49 -1.59 2.30
CA ILE A 15 1.46 -2.12 0.93
C ILE A 15 2.35 -3.35 0.83
N GLY A 16 3.58 -3.27 1.34
CA GLY A 16 4.51 -4.41 1.35
C GLY A 16 3.94 -5.61 2.11
N LEU A 17 3.32 -5.37 3.26
CA LEU A 17 2.68 -6.41 4.06
C LEU A 17 1.52 -7.09 3.30
N LEU A 18 0.64 -6.31 2.67
CA LEU A 18 -0.49 -6.86 1.90
C LEU A 18 0.00 -7.71 0.73
N VAL A 19 1.02 -7.26 0.00
CA VAL A 19 1.61 -8.02 -1.11
C VAL A 19 2.28 -9.30 -0.59
N ALA A 20 3.03 -9.22 0.51
CA ALA A 20 3.69 -10.38 1.12
C ALA A 20 2.67 -11.41 1.62
N LEU A 21 1.63 -10.98 2.33
CA LEU A 21 0.56 -11.85 2.82
C LEU A 21 -0.26 -12.46 1.68
N GLY A 22 -0.57 -11.67 0.66
CA GLY A 22 -1.21 -12.17 -0.55
C GLY A 22 -0.36 -13.24 -1.22
N GLY A 23 0.91 -12.96 -1.48
CA GLY A 23 1.84 -13.91 -2.10
C GLY A 23 2.01 -15.18 -1.27
N TYR A 24 2.11 -15.05 0.06
CA TYR A 24 2.14 -16.19 0.97
C TYR A 24 0.88 -17.05 0.86
N ARG A 25 -0.32 -16.45 0.85
CA ARG A 25 -1.58 -17.20 0.68
C ARG A 25 -1.65 -17.89 -0.68
N LEU A 26 -1.20 -17.23 -1.74
CA LEU A 26 -1.14 -17.84 -3.08
C LEU A 26 -0.20 -19.04 -3.10
N VAL A 27 1.01 -18.90 -2.58
CA VAL A 27 2.06 -19.93 -2.66
C VAL A 27 1.80 -21.10 -1.71
N VAL A 28 1.36 -20.83 -0.49
CA VAL A 28 1.23 -21.86 0.56
C VAL A 28 -0.17 -22.48 0.58
N VAL A 29 -1.21 -21.69 0.34
CA VAL A 29 -2.61 -22.12 0.48
C VAL A 29 -3.26 -22.35 -0.89
N GLY A 30 -2.74 -21.73 -1.96
CA GLY A 30 -3.37 -21.78 -3.29
C GLY A 30 -4.62 -20.90 -3.40
N ASP A 31 -4.88 -20.03 -2.42
CA ASP A 31 -6.07 -19.17 -2.41
C ASP A 31 -5.86 -17.93 -3.30
N VAL A 32 -6.32 -18.04 -4.54
CA VAL A 32 -6.25 -16.96 -5.54
C VAL A 32 -7.19 -15.81 -5.19
N GLY A 33 -8.32 -16.07 -4.53
CA GLY A 33 -9.31 -15.05 -4.18
C GLY A 33 -8.76 -14.09 -3.13
N ASP A 34 -8.15 -14.64 -2.08
CA ASP A 34 -7.49 -13.85 -1.05
C ASP A 34 -6.25 -13.13 -1.57
N PHE A 35 -5.48 -13.76 -2.48
CA PHE A 35 -4.37 -13.08 -3.15
C PHE A 35 -4.87 -11.85 -3.93
N ALA A 36 -5.87 -12.04 -4.80
CA ALA A 36 -6.43 -10.97 -5.63
C ALA A 36 -7.00 -9.83 -4.76
N ARG A 37 -7.65 -10.16 -3.65
CA ARG A 37 -8.15 -9.17 -2.69
C ARG A 37 -7.02 -8.36 -2.05
N ASN A 38 -5.99 -9.02 -1.52
CA ASN A 38 -4.87 -8.33 -0.87
C ASN A 38 -4.11 -7.43 -1.87
N VAL A 39 -3.86 -7.92 -3.08
CA VAL A 39 -3.23 -7.13 -4.15
C VAL A 39 -4.12 -5.97 -4.58
N GLY A 40 -5.43 -6.18 -4.73
CA GLY A 40 -6.37 -5.12 -5.07
C GLY A 40 -6.37 -3.98 -4.04
N ILE A 41 -6.38 -4.32 -2.74
CA ILE A 41 -6.28 -3.33 -1.66
C ILE A 41 -4.93 -2.60 -1.73
N ALA A 42 -3.83 -3.32 -1.93
CA ALA A 42 -2.50 -2.74 -2.04
C ALA A 42 -2.40 -1.73 -3.21
N VAL A 43 -3.00 -2.05 -4.36
CA VAL A 43 -3.07 -1.16 -5.52
C VAL A 43 -3.86 0.11 -5.19
N LEU A 44 -5.06 -0.03 -4.61
CA LEU A 44 -5.88 1.13 -4.24
C LEU A 44 -5.17 2.03 -3.21
N LEU A 45 -4.50 1.45 -2.21
CA LEU A 45 -3.70 2.18 -1.24
C LEU A 45 -2.50 2.88 -1.88
N THR A 46 -1.88 2.25 -2.88
CA THR A 46 -0.78 2.87 -3.64
C THR A 46 -1.27 4.11 -4.39
N VAL A 47 -2.39 3.99 -5.11
CA VAL A 47 -2.99 5.12 -5.82
C VAL A 47 -3.35 6.24 -4.84
N PHE A 48 -4.00 5.91 -3.73
CA PHE A 48 -4.33 6.88 -2.68
C PHE A 48 -3.09 7.58 -2.13
N SER A 49 -2.05 6.82 -1.79
CA SER A 49 -0.79 7.34 -1.27
C SER A 49 -0.13 8.31 -2.26
N VAL A 50 -0.07 7.95 -3.55
CA VAL A 50 0.46 8.82 -4.60
C VAL A 50 -0.32 10.12 -4.71
N VAL A 51 -1.65 10.06 -4.73
CA VAL A 51 -2.52 11.25 -4.80
C VAL A 51 -2.33 12.13 -3.56
N LEU A 52 -2.24 11.52 -2.37
CA LEU A 52 -2.02 12.22 -1.12
C LEU A 52 -0.67 12.97 -1.13
N VAL A 53 0.40 12.31 -1.58
CA VAL A 53 1.74 12.91 -1.68
C VAL A 53 1.75 14.08 -2.65
N ARG A 54 1.15 13.93 -3.83
CA ARG A 54 1.03 15.01 -4.83
C ARG A 54 0.26 16.21 -4.29
N ASN A 55 -0.85 15.98 -3.60
CA ASN A 55 -1.61 17.05 -2.97
C ASN A 55 -0.79 17.75 -1.88
N TRP A 56 -0.03 17.00 -1.08
CA TRP A 56 0.83 17.58 -0.04
C TRP A 56 1.94 18.45 -0.62
N GLU A 57 2.49 18.08 -1.77
CA GLU A 57 3.47 18.89 -2.50
C GLU A 57 2.85 20.17 -3.05
N SER A 58 1.62 20.10 -3.59
CA SER A 58 0.91 21.29 -4.06
C SER A 58 0.48 22.26 -2.95
N GLN A 59 0.30 21.76 -1.72
CA GLN A 59 -0.06 22.56 -0.54
C GLN A 59 1.16 23.06 0.23
N GLY A 60 2.38 22.72 -0.21
CA GLY A 60 3.61 23.29 0.31
C GLY A 60 3.80 24.71 -0.22
N VAL A 61 3.35 25.70 0.54
CA VAL A 61 3.87 27.09 0.51
C VAL A 61 5.31 27.10 1.02
#